data_AF-A0A7V9JTD7-F1
#
_entry.id   AF-A0A7V9JTD7-F1
#
_cell.length_a   1.000
_cell.length_b   1.000
_cell.length_c   1.000
_cell.angle_alpha   90.00
_cell.angle_beta   90.00
_cell.angle_gamma   90.00
#
_symmetry.space_group_name_H-M   'P 1'
#
loop_
_entity.id
_entity.type
_entity.pdbx_description
1 polymer ?
#
loop_
_entity_poly.entity_id
_entity_poly.type
_entity_poly.pdbx_seq_one_letter_code
_entity_poly.pdbx_strand_id
1 'polypeptide(L)'
;MNARQLGLDPIILRLPGALKDLLSSARRQIAEQGGSLTGDHRSGSFTVKTPLGAIRGTYRVQGADLAVTIADKPLLVSRSRIEKQLRRYFDAAG
;
A
#
# COMPACT_ATOMS: atom_id res chain seq x y z
N MET A 1 -10.37 -11.92 -15.59
CA MET A 1 -9.89 -12.37 -14.27
C MET A 1 -10.24 -11.30 -13.25
N ASN A 2 -11.20 -11.56 -12.36
CA ASN A 2 -11.73 -10.58 -11.41
C ASN A 2 -10.87 -10.57 -10.13
N ALA A 3 -10.53 -9.38 -9.63
CA ALA A 3 -9.67 -9.13 -8.46
C ALA A 3 -10.26 -9.58 -7.09
N ARG A 4 -11.15 -10.60 -7.08
CA ARG A 4 -11.69 -11.25 -5.88
C ARG A 4 -10.84 -12.46 -5.43
N GLN A 5 -9.85 -12.89 -6.19
CA GLN A 5 -9.36 -14.28 -6.15
C GLN A 5 -8.07 -14.52 -5.35
N LEU A 6 -7.93 -13.91 -4.17
CA LEU A 6 -7.00 -14.42 -3.15
C LEU A 6 -7.69 -14.70 -1.79
N GLY A 7 -8.97 -14.35 -1.63
CA GLY A 7 -9.65 -14.50 -0.33
C GLY A 7 -9.05 -13.64 0.79
N LEU A 8 -8.15 -12.71 0.45
CA LEU A 8 -7.60 -11.73 1.38
C LEU A 8 -8.48 -10.49 1.33
N ASP A 9 -9.16 -10.21 2.43
CA ASP A 9 -9.85 -8.96 2.65
C ASP A 9 -8.88 -7.78 2.45
N PRO A 10 -9.34 -6.66 1.85
CA PRO A 10 -8.52 -5.47 1.73
C PRO A 10 -8.08 -5.00 3.11
N ILE A 11 -6.81 -4.63 3.25
CA ILE A 11 -6.31 -4.05 4.49
C ILE A 11 -6.88 -2.63 4.56
N ILE A 12 -7.78 -2.39 5.52
CA ILE A 12 -8.35 -1.06 5.75
C ILE A 12 -7.44 -0.32 6.72
N LEU A 13 -6.74 0.70 6.21
CA LEU A 13 -5.92 1.59 7.02
C LEU A 13 -6.70 2.88 7.28
N ARG A 14 -6.99 3.14 8.56
CA ARG A 14 -7.49 4.45 8.99
C ARG A 14 -6.32 5.40 9.17
N LEU A 15 -6.34 6.51 8.44
CA LEU A 15 -5.25 7.48 8.46
C LEU A 15 -5.73 8.78 9.13
N PRO A 16 -5.11 9.19 10.25
CA PRO A 16 -5.42 10.47 10.90
C PRO A 16 -4.71 11.60 10.15
N GLY A 17 -5.37 12.24 9.16
CA GLY A 17 -4.83 13.44 8.51
C GLY A 17 -5.24 13.65 7.06
N ALA A 18 -4.64 14.67 6.43
CA ALA A 18 -4.84 14.97 5.03
C ALA A 18 -4.21 13.87 4.16
N LEU A 19 -5.06 12.98 3.64
CA LEU A 19 -4.67 11.81 2.86
C LEU A 19 -3.72 12.12 1.68
N LYS A 20 -3.80 13.33 1.14
CA LYS A 20 -2.99 13.80 0.03
C LYS A 20 -1.50 13.95 0.43
N ASP A 21 -1.22 14.43 1.63
CA ASP A 21 0.13 14.52 2.18
C ASP A 21 0.70 13.13 2.47
N LEU A 22 -0.12 12.28 3.08
CA LEU A 22 0.19 10.87 3.34
C LEU A 22 0.58 10.10 2.08
N LEU A 23 -0.19 10.23 1.00
CA LEU A 23 0.11 9.59 -0.27
C LEU A 23 1.43 10.11 -0.88
N SER A 24 1.69 11.41 -0.73
CA SER A 24 2.89 12.04 -1.26
C SER A 24 4.14 11.54 -0.51
N SER A 25 4.06 11.46 0.81
CA SER A 25 5.11 10.88 1.67
C SER A 25 5.32 9.39 1.41
N ALA A 26 4.25 8.61 1.32
CA ALA A 26 4.33 7.19 0.98
C ALA A 26 4.96 6.97 -0.39
N ARG A 27 4.58 7.78 -1.40
CA ARG A 27 5.17 7.71 -2.74
C ARG A 27 6.68 7.96 -2.72
N ARG A 28 7.15 8.94 -1.94
CA ARG A 28 8.59 9.22 -1.77
C ARG A 28 9.30 8.04 -1.11
N GLN A 29 8.81 7.55 0.03
CA GLN A 29 9.45 6.43 0.73
C GLN A 29 9.47 5.14 -0.09
N ILE A 30 8.39 4.86 -0.84
CA ILE A 30 8.34 3.71 -1.74
C ILE A 30 9.36 3.87 -2.88
N ALA A 31 9.51 5.08 -3.43
CA ALA A 31 10.50 5.37 -4.45
C ALA A 31 11.95 5.24 -3.92
N GLU A 32 12.22 5.68 -2.69
CA GLU A 32 13.53 5.51 -2.03
C GLU A 32 13.91 4.03 -1.88
N GLN A 33 12.93 3.16 -1.69
CA GLN A 33 13.14 1.70 -1.62
C GLN A 33 13.21 1.04 -3.02
N GLY A 34 13.29 1.82 -4.10
CA GLY A 34 13.33 1.33 -5.48
C GLY A 34 12.00 0.76 -5.97
N GLY A 35 10.91 1.09 -5.29
CA GLY A 35 9.54 0.83 -5.71
C GLY A 35 8.95 2.00 -6.51
N SER A 36 7.67 1.89 -6.84
CA SER A 36 6.90 2.93 -7.52
C SER A 36 5.48 2.97 -7.00
N LEU A 37 4.93 4.17 -6.83
CA LEU A 37 3.50 4.38 -6.58
C LEU A 37 2.94 5.25 -7.70
N THR A 38 1.91 4.74 -8.36
CA THR A 38 1.23 5.34 -9.51
C THR A 38 -0.25 5.51 -9.20
N GLY A 39 -0.86 6.61 -9.62
CA GLY A 39 -2.26 6.94 -9.37
C GLY A 39 -2.43 8.22 -8.57
N ASP A 40 -3.63 8.39 -8.00
CA ASP A 40 -4.10 9.66 -7.47
C ASP A 40 -4.57 9.52 -6.01
N HIS A 41 -4.97 10.64 -5.40
CA HIS A 41 -5.56 10.73 -4.06
C HIS A 41 -6.91 10.01 -3.88
N ARG A 42 -7.36 9.23 -4.88
CA ARG A 42 -8.55 8.38 -4.82
C ARG A 42 -8.23 6.90 -4.98
N SER A 43 -7.28 6.56 -5.84
CA SER A 43 -6.90 5.17 -6.11
C SER A 43 -5.65 5.11 -6.96
N GLY A 44 -4.96 3.98 -6.85
CA GLY A 44 -3.79 3.73 -7.67
C GLY A 44 -3.20 2.35 -7.45
N SER A 45 -2.01 2.17 -7.99
CA SER A 45 -1.21 0.95 -7.90
C SER A 45 0.12 1.26 -7.25
N PHE A 46 0.65 0.30 -6.51
CA PHE A 46 1.97 0.42 -5.90
C PHE A 46 2.78 -0.85 -6.14
N THR A 47 4.09 -0.65 -6.23
CA THR A 47 5.09 -1.70 -6.26
C THR A 47 6.13 -1.35 -5.22
N VAL A 48 6.34 -2.21 -4.25
CA VAL A 48 7.38 -2.05 -3.23
C VAL A 48 8.39 -3.16 -3.44
N LYS A 49 9.66 -2.80 -3.65
CA LYS A 49 10.73 -3.79 -3.62
C LYS A 49 11.11 -4.05 -2.18
N THR A 50 11.17 -5.32 -1.82
CA THR A 50 11.71 -5.77 -0.54
C THR A 50 12.85 -6.75 -0.81
N PRO A 51 13.75 -6.99 0.15
CA PRO A 51 14.79 -8.01 0.01
C PRO A 51 14.23 -9.40 -0.29
N LEU A 52 12.99 -9.68 0.11
CA LEU A 52 12.30 -10.95 -0.10
C LEU A 52 11.53 -11.01 -1.44
N GLY A 53 11.57 -9.96 -2.24
CA GLY A 53 10.88 -9.84 -3.51
C GLY A 53 9.99 -8.59 -3.61
N ALA A 54 9.43 -8.37 -4.80
CA ALA A 54 8.54 -7.24 -5.04
C ALA A 54 7.12 -7.57 -4.58
N ILE A 55 6.48 -6.62 -3.91
CA ILE A 55 5.06 -6.66 -3.55
C ILE A 55 4.34 -5.70 -4.50
N ARG A 56 3.28 -6.17 -5.16
CA ARG A 56 2.44 -5.35 -6.03
C ARG A 56 1.02 -5.34 -5.50
N GLY A 57 0.39 -4.17 -5.52
CA GLY A 57 -0.98 -4.03 -5.08
C GLY A 57 -1.62 -2.76 -5.60
N THR A 58 -2.87 -2.59 -5.22
CA THR A 58 -3.65 -1.39 -5.48
C THR A 58 -4.14 -0.80 -4.17
N TYR A 59 -4.39 0.50 -4.16
CA TYR A 59 -5.02 1.18 -3.04
C TYR A 59 -6.23 1.95 -3.54
N ARG A 60 -7.21 2.12 -2.66
CA ARG A 60 -8.43 2.88 -2.92
C ARG A 60 -8.84 3.63 -1.67
N VAL A 61 -9.09 4.91 -1.84
CA VAL A 61 -9.53 5.82 -0.80
C VAL A 61 -11.05 5.80 -0.72
N GLN A 62 -11.57 5.64 0.49
CA GLN A 62 -12.98 5.68 0.82
C GLN A 62 -13.19 6.64 1.99
N GLY A 63 -13.36 7.93 1.70
CA GLY A 63 -13.45 8.96 2.73
C GLY A 63 -12.12 9.11 3.48
N ALA A 64 -12.09 8.67 4.74
CA ALA A 64 -10.89 8.67 5.60
C ALA A 64 -10.19 7.29 5.66
N ASP A 65 -10.74 6.28 5.01
CA ASP A 65 -10.20 4.93 4.97
C ASP A 65 -9.40 4.69 3.69
N LEU A 66 -8.21 4.10 3.82
CA LEU A 66 -7.39 3.65 2.70
C LEU A 66 -7.48 2.12 2.63
N ALA A 67 -8.21 1.62 1.64
CA ALA A 67 -8.32 0.19 1.34
C ALA A 67 -7.16 -0.25 0.45
N VAL A 68 -6.31 -1.14 0.96
CA VAL A 68 -5.15 -1.66 0.24
C VAL A 68 -5.37 -3.13 -0.13
N THR A 69 -5.25 -3.44 -1.41
CA THR A 69 -5.39 -4.78 -1.98
C THR A 69 -4.06 -5.27 -2.50
N ILE A 70 -3.58 -6.41 -1.98
CA ILE A 70 -2.34 -7.02 -2.45
C ILE A 70 -2.66 -7.92 -3.64
N ALA A 71 -2.14 -7.57 -4.82
CA ALA A 71 -2.35 -8.31 -6.05
C ALA A 71 -1.31 -9.42 -6.22
N ASP A 72 -0.05 -9.13 -5.90
CA ASP A 72 1.06 -10.06 -6.02
C ASP A 72 2.03 -9.87 -4.84
N LYS A 73 2.47 -10.97 -4.25
CA LYS A 73 3.44 -10.95 -3.16
C LYS A 73 4.30 -12.22 -3.18
N PRO A 74 5.54 -12.14 -2.70
CA PRO A 74 6.33 -13.34 -2.44
C PRO A 74 5.62 -14.21 -1.40
N LEU A 75 5.62 -15.53 -1.59
CA LEU A 75 4.95 -16.47 -0.68
C LEU A 75 5.48 -16.38 0.77
N LEU A 76 6.75 -16.01 0.93
CA LEU A 76 7.43 -15.82 2.22
C LEU A 76 7.02 -14.53 2.95
N VAL A 77 6.34 -13.60 2.27
CA VAL A 77 5.90 -12.35 2.90
C VAL A 77 4.50 -12.52 3.48
N SER A 78 4.43 -12.54 4.80
CA SER A 78 3.16 -12.56 5.55
C SER A 78 2.43 -11.23 5.44
N ARG A 79 1.09 -11.28 5.51
CA ARG A 79 0.23 -10.10 5.49
C ARG A 79 0.61 -9.07 6.57
N SER A 80 0.91 -9.52 7.79
CA SER A 80 1.32 -8.64 8.90
C SER A 80 2.61 -7.87 8.62
N ARG A 81 3.52 -8.41 7.81
CA ARG A 81 4.75 -7.70 7.41
C ARG A 81 4.42 -6.59 6.42
N ILE A 82 3.55 -6.88 5.44
CA ILE A 82 3.07 -5.90 4.47
C ILE A 82 2.32 -4.79 5.19
N GLU A 83 1.40 -5.14 6.08
CA GLU A 83 0.66 -4.18 6.89
C GLU A 83 1.61 -3.31 7.72
N LYS A 84 2.57 -3.89 8.45
CA LYS A 84 3.55 -3.13 9.23
C LYS A 84 4.38 -2.19 8.35
N GLN A 85 4.76 -2.62 7.15
CA GLN A 85 5.53 -1.82 6.21
C GLN A 85 4.71 -0.66 5.65
N LEU A 86 3.48 -0.94 5.19
CA LEU A 86 2.54 0.07 4.72
C LEU A 86 2.26 1.07 5.83
N ARG A 87 1.96 0.58 7.04
CA ARG A 87 1.73 1.42 8.20
C ARG A 87 2.95 2.29 8.46
N ARG A 88 4.19 1.82 8.37
CA ARG A 88 5.38 2.70 8.44
C ARG A 88 5.39 3.79 7.38
N TYR A 89 5.10 3.47 6.12
CA TYR A 89 5.07 4.47 5.05
C TYR A 89 3.97 5.51 5.24
N PHE A 90 2.85 5.12 5.84
CA PHE A 90 1.69 5.96 6.10
C PHE A 90 1.61 6.51 7.55
N ASP A 91 2.51 6.12 8.45
CA ASP A 91 2.56 6.60 9.85
C ASP A 91 3.63 7.68 10.00
N ALA A 92 4.72 7.59 9.23
CA ALA A 92 5.79 8.58 9.19
C ALA A 92 5.39 9.94 8.55
N ALA A 93 4.09 10.22 8.39
CA ALA A 93 3.56 11.53 8.01
C ALA A 93 2.97 12.30 9.21
N GLY A 94 3.16 11.81 10.43
CA GLY A 94 2.86 12.51 11.69
C GLY A 94 4.03 13.33 12.19
#